data_AF-A0A182T7X6-F1
#
_entry.id   AF-A0A182T7X6-F1
#
_cell.length_a   1.000
_cell.length_b   1.000
_cell.length_c   1.000
_cell.angle_alpha   90.00
_cell.angle_beta   90.00
_cell.angle_gamma   90.00
#
_symmetry.space_group_name_H-M   'P 1'
#
loop_
_entity.id
_entity.type
_entity.pdbx_description
1 polymer ?
#
loop_
_entity_poly.entity_id
_entity_poly.type
_entity_poly.pdbx_seq_one_letter_code
_entity_poly.pdbx_strand_id
1 'polypeptide(L)'
;YENEDPVVKFTEQQLAEIRKTTLARIICENLDITGDMQRAAFDLPSNFLNPRVPCNSMPQIDLSAWRENVVQGCQIGGKNVNVGDSAFPSPCTSCICTNEGPQCASLRITDCAQLAREWPRDVILRDDVCSAQCGLVLQNATPQGRNIPISLRPPPQRIARSRIVQQQTATTPFTFQGFQFPDLSQFIG
;
A
#
# COMPACT_ATOMS: atom_id res chain seq x y z
N TYR A 1 28.40 -13.34 0.03
CA TYR A 1 27.00 -13.76 0.19
C TYR A 1 26.86 -14.72 1.37
N GLU A 2 27.86 -15.57 1.65
CA GLU A 2 27.92 -16.37 2.88
C GLU A 2 28.59 -15.57 4.01
N ASN A 3 27.80 -14.81 4.77
CA ASN A 3 28.27 -14.10 5.95
C ASN A 3 27.42 -14.50 7.17
N GLU A 4 27.95 -14.27 8.37
CA GLU A 4 27.31 -14.60 9.65
C GLU A 4 26.44 -13.47 10.21
N ASP A 5 26.39 -12.32 9.54
CA ASP A 5 25.67 -11.14 10.03
C ASP A 5 24.15 -11.36 9.92
N PRO A 6 23.42 -11.41 11.04
CA PRO A 6 21.99 -11.71 11.02
C PRO A 6 21.13 -10.67 10.29
N VAL A 7 21.64 -9.45 10.07
CA VAL A 7 20.89 -8.36 9.42
C VAL A 7 20.96 -8.44 7.91
N VAL A 8 22.05 -8.97 7.35
CA VAL A 8 22.32 -8.96 5.90
C VAL A 8 22.53 -10.35 5.29
N LYS A 9 22.54 -11.41 6.11
CA LYS A 9 22.68 -12.77 5.60
C LYS A 9 21.43 -13.24 4.87
N PHE A 10 21.64 -14.11 3.89
CA PHE A 10 20.56 -14.88 3.28
C PHE A 10 20.01 -15.92 4.28
N THR A 11 18.74 -16.28 4.13
CA THR A 11 18.19 -17.44 4.85
C THR A 11 18.82 -18.74 4.35
N GLU A 12 18.76 -19.81 5.14
CA GLU A 12 19.30 -21.12 4.71
C GLU A 12 18.66 -21.62 3.42
N GLN A 13 17.36 -21.35 3.25
CA GLN A 13 16.61 -21.71 2.03
C GLN A 13 17.14 -20.93 0.82
N GLN A 14 17.33 -19.62 0.95
CA GLN A 14 17.93 -18.78 -0.10
C GLN A 14 19.37 -19.21 -0.43
N LEU A 15 20.18 -19.56 0.56
CA LEU A 15 21.54 -20.07 0.33
C LEU A 15 21.55 -21.40 -0.41
N ALA A 16 20.62 -22.31 -0.11
CA ALA A 16 20.50 -23.57 -0.84
C ALA A 16 20.21 -23.35 -2.33
N GLU A 17 19.36 -22.38 -2.64
CA GLU A 17 19.02 -21.98 -4.02
C GLU A 17 20.20 -21.32 -4.75
N ILE A 18 20.97 -20.46 -4.07
CA ILE A 18 22.20 -19.89 -4.63
C ILE A 18 23.24 -20.99 -4.90
N ARG A 19 23.47 -21.88 -3.94
CA ARG A 19 24.52 -22.93 -4.02
C ARG A 19 24.28 -23.96 -5.12
N LYS A 20 23.03 -24.28 -5.42
CA LYS A 20 22.71 -25.26 -6.48
C LYS A 20 22.79 -24.66 -7.90
N THR A 21 22.83 -23.34 -8.02
CA THR A 21 22.88 -22.64 -9.31
C THR A 21 24.22 -22.87 -9.99
N THR A 22 24.22 -23.14 -11.30
CA THR A 22 25.45 -23.34 -12.10
C THR A 22 25.58 -22.27 -13.18
N LEU A 23 26.82 -21.91 -13.53
CA LEU A 23 27.07 -20.98 -14.64
C LEU A 23 26.53 -21.51 -15.98
N ALA A 24 26.56 -22.83 -16.18
CA ALA A 24 25.96 -23.45 -17.36
C ALA A 24 24.44 -23.19 -17.44
N ARG A 25 23.72 -23.31 -16.32
CA ARG A 25 22.30 -22.96 -16.28
C ARG A 25 22.06 -21.49 -16.60
N ILE A 26 22.84 -20.59 -15.99
CA ILE A 26 22.73 -19.14 -16.24
C ILE A 26 22.92 -18.85 -17.74
N ILE A 27 23.93 -19.46 -18.35
CA ILE A 27 24.20 -19.29 -19.78
C ILE A 27 23.03 -19.85 -20.63
N CYS A 28 22.51 -21.03 -20.31
CA CYS A 28 21.33 -21.60 -20.98
C CYS A 28 20.08 -20.71 -20.90
N GLU A 29 19.85 -20.02 -19.78
CA GLU A 29 18.66 -19.19 -19.59
C GLU A 29 18.76 -17.81 -20.24
N ASN A 30 19.98 -17.29 -20.42
CA ASN A 30 20.20 -15.91 -20.83
C ASN A 30 20.74 -15.78 -22.27
N LEU A 31 21.27 -16.86 -22.85
CA LEU A 31 21.74 -16.90 -24.24
C LEU A 31 20.82 -17.79 -25.09
N ASP A 32 20.75 -17.50 -26.39
CA ASP A 32 19.98 -18.29 -27.36
C ASP A 32 20.71 -19.59 -27.72
N ILE A 33 20.90 -20.45 -26.70
CA ILE A 33 21.52 -21.77 -26.84
C ILE A 33 20.41 -22.77 -27.11
N THR A 34 20.37 -23.24 -28.35
CA THR A 34 19.46 -24.31 -28.75
C THR A 34 20.06 -25.67 -28.40
N GLY A 35 19.41 -26.39 -27.47
CA GLY A 35 19.68 -27.80 -27.19
C GLY A 35 20.45 -28.04 -25.90
N ASP A 36 21.77 -28.23 -26.01
CA ASP A 36 22.58 -28.87 -24.96
C ASP A 36 23.81 -28.07 -24.56
N MET A 37 24.09 -28.05 -23.25
CA MET A 37 25.26 -27.42 -22.65
C MET A 37 25.99 -28.37 -21.70
N GLN A 38 27.30 -28.25 -21.61
CA GLN A 38 28.11 -28.97 -20.64
C GLN A 38 27.77 -28.52 -19.21
N ARG A 39 27.84 -29.42 -18.23
CA ARG A 39 27.44 -29.14 -16.84
C ARG A 39 28.35 -28.11 -16.17
N ALA A 40 29.66 -28.22 -16.37
CA ALA A 40 30.65 -27.28 -15.87
C ALA A 40 31.10 -26.37 -17.03
N ALA A 41 30.69 -25.10 -17.00
CA ALA A 41 30.87 -24.18 -18.12
C ALA A 41 32.34 -23.87 -18.44
N PHE A 42 33.23 -23.89 -17.45
CA PHE A 42 34.66 -23.60 -17.62
C PHE A 42 35.51 -24.83 -17.95
N ASP A 43 34.98 -26.03 -17.75
CA ASP A 43 35.68 -27.26 -18.11
C ASP A 43 35.40 -27.62 -19.57
N LEU A 44 36.37 -28.31 -20.20
CA LEU A 44 36.16 -28.83 -21.53
C LEU A 44 35.03 -29.87 -21.54
N PRO A 45 34.17 -29.89 -22.57
CA PRO A 45 33.16 -30.93 -22.73
C PRO A 45 33.80 -32.32 -22.82
N SER A 46 33.22 -33.29 -22.13
CA SER A 46 33.66 -34.70 -22.15
C SER A 46 32.46 -35.61 -21.95
N ASN A 47 32.32 -36.65 -22.77
CA ASN A 47 31.17 -37.57 -22.72
C ASN A 47 30.97 -38.25 -21.36
N PHE A 48 32.02 -38.36 -20.53
CA PHE A 48 31.96 -38.99 -19.22
C PHE A 48 32.05 -37.99 -18.06
N LEU A 49 33.04 -37.09 -18.10
CA LEU A 49 33.33 -36.20 -16.96
C LEU A 49 32.51 -34.90 -16.97
N ASN A 50 32.16 -34.39 -18.16
CA ASN A 50 31.42 -33.14 -18.32
C ASN A 50 30.54 -33.20 -19.58
N PRO A 51 29.54 -34.10 -19.61
CA PRO A 51 28.74 -34.32 -20.80
C PRO A 51 27.87 -33.08 -21.08
N ARG A 52 27.60 -32.86 -22.36
CA ARG A 52 26.54 -31.95 -22.77
C ARG A 52 25.19 -32.60 -22.44
N VAL A 53 24.32 -31.84 -21.81
CA VAL A 53 22.98 -32.26 -21.45
C VAL A 53 21.96 -31.18 -21.83
N PRO A 54 20.69 -31.54 -22.05
CA PRO A 54 19.66 -30.56 -22.37
C PRO A 54 19.58 -29.49 -21.29
N CYS A 55 19.51 -28.22 -21.69
CA CYS A 55 19.42 -27.09 -20.74
C CYS A 55 18.27 -27.27 -19.73
N ASN A 56 17.14 -27.85 -20.16
CA ASN A 56 15.97 -28.13 -19.33
C ASN A 56 16.18 -29.23 -18.27
N SER A 57 17.23 -30.04 -18.40
CA SER A 57 17.58 -31.07 -17.42
C SER A 57 18.48 -30.55 -16.29
N MET A 58 18.99 -29.31 -16.41
CA MET A 58 19.81 -28.68 -15.39
C MET A 58 18.92 -28.10 -14.28
N PRO A 59 19.35 -28.14 -13.00
CA PRO A 59 18.61 -27.53 -11.90
C PRO A 59 18.37 -26.03 -12.14
N GLN A 60 17.11 -25.59 -11.97
CA GLN A 60 16.72 -24.19 -12.01
C GLN A 60 16.66 -23.60 -10.59
N ILE A 61 16.99 -22.32 -10.46
CA ILE A 61 16.79 -21.58 -9.22
C ILE A 61 15.30 -21.42 -8.92
N ASP A 62 14.90 -21.72 -7.70
CA ASP A 62 13.56 -21.46 -7.18
C ASP A 62 13.56 -20.14 -6.40
N LEU A 63 12.93 -19.11 -6.98
CA LEU A 63 12.82 -17.79 -6.36
C LEU A 63 11.71 -17.71 -5.29
N SER A 64 10.99 -18.81 -5.02
CA SER A 64 9.97 -18.84 -3.97
C SER A 64 10.56 -18.55 -2.58
N ALA A 65 11.84 -18.86 -2.36
CA ALA A 65 12.55 -18.56 -1.11
C ALA A 65 12.79 -17.05 -0.87
N TRP A 66 12.58 -16.20 -1.88
CA TRP A 66 12.61 -14.74 -1.76
C TRP A 66 11.22 -14.12 -1.68
N ARG A 67 10.17 -14.94 -1.69
CA ARG A 67 8.81 -14.42 -1.58
C ARG A 67 8.60 -13.83 -0.19
N GLU A 68 8.48 -12.51 -0.13
CA GLU A 68 8.03 -11.81 1.05
C GLU A 68 6.50 -11.94 1.16
N ASN A 69 6.01 -12.27 2.36
CA ASN A 69 4.59 -12.18 2.64
C ASN A 69 4.23 -10.69 2.69
N VAL A 70 3.77 -10.14 1.57
CA VAL A 70 3.10 -8.85 1.59
C VAL A 70 1.83 -9.06 2.41
N VAL A 71 1.86 -8.66 3.68
CA VAL A 71 0.65 -8.55 4.49
C VAL A 71 -0.32 -7.72 3.63
N GLN A 72 -1.46 -8.28 3.25
CA GLN A 72 -2.42 -7.65 2.32
C GLN A 72 -3.08 -6.38 2.90
N GLY A 73 -2.52 -5.85 3.98
CA GLY A 73 -3.03 -4.73 4.75
C GLY A 73 -3.32 -5.12 6.19
N CYS A 74 -3.49 -4.08 7.00
CA CYS A 74 -3.82 -4.15 8.41
C CYS A 74 -5.30 -3.79 8.59
N GLN A 75 -5.92 -4.32 9.64
CA GLN A 75 -7.24 -3.87 10.06
C GLN A 75 -7.09 -2.82 11.16
N ILE A 76 -7.36 -1.55 10.83
CA ILE A 76 -7.25 -0.41 11.75
C ILE A 76 -8.64 0.20 11.93
N GLY A 77 -9.19 0.16 13.16
CA GLY A 77 -10.51 0.73 13.46
C GLY A 77 -11.65 0.15 12.62
N GLY A 78 -11.55 -1.12 12.24
CA GLY A 78 -12.52 -1.79 11.36
C GLY A 78 -12.34 -1.54 9.86
N LYS A 79 -11.33 -0.76 9.44
CA LYS A 79 -11.00 -0.53 8.03
C LYS A 79 -9.78 -1.34 7.61
N ASN A 80 -9.79 -1.88 6.41
CA ASN A 80 -8.63 -2.51 5.78
C ASN A 80 -7.74 -1.42 5.17
N VAL A 81 -6.48 -1.39 5.56
CA VAL A 81 -5.49 -0.37 5.20
C VAL A 81 -4.28 -1.06 4.61
N ASN A 82 -3.83 -0.68 3.41
CA ASN A 82 -2.69 -1.34 2.78
C ASN A 82 -1.39 -1.05 3.54
N VAL A 83 -0.39 -1.92 3.41
CA VAL A 83 0.94 -1.64 3.95
C VAL A 83 1.50 -0.36 3.33
N GLY A 84 1.97 0.56 4.17
CA GLY A 84 2.40 1.90 3.80
C GLY A 84 1.34 2.99 4.00
N ASP A 85 0.06 2.62 4.03
CA ASP A 85 -1.04 3.57 4.26
C ASP A 85 -1.24 3.83 5.77
N SER A 86 -1.89 4.96 6.07
CA SER A 86 -2.24 5.37 7.44
C SER A 86 -3.75 5.51 7.62
N ALA A 87 -4.21 5.28 8.85
CA ALA A 87 -5.60 5.48 9.23
C ALA A 87 -5.72 5.95 10.68
N PHE A 88 -6.82 6.64 10.95
CA PHE A 88 -7.16 7.15 12.28
C PHE A 88 -8.26 6.28 12.88
N PRO A 89 -7.95 5.35 13.80
CA PRO A 89 -8.98 4.59 14.51
C PRO A 89 -9.79 5.46 15.47
N SER A 90 -9.22 6.58 15.95
CA SER A 90 -9.88 7.56 16.81
C SER A 90 -9.33 8.97 16.55
N PRO A 91 -10.00 10.04 17.02
CA PRO A 91 -9.59 11.41 16.70
C PRO A 91 -8.19 11.78 17.21
N CYS A 92 -7.70 11.16 18.28
CA CYS A 92 -6.37 11.41 18.84
C CYS A 92 -5.40 10.23 18.71
N THR A 93 -5.68 9.26 17.83
CA THR A 93 -4.79 8.13 17.55
C THR A 93 -4.60 8.00 16.05
N SER A 94 -3.36 7.89 15.60
CA SER A 94 -3.02 7.53 14.21
C SER A 94 -2.27 6.21 14.17
N CYS A 95 -2.51 5.42 13.12
CA CYS A 95 -1.80 4.18 12.89
C CYS A 95 -1.27 4.14 11.46
N ILE A 96 -0.10 3.53 11.29
CA ILE A 96 0.50 3.21 9.99
C ILE A 96 0.53 1.70 9.86
N CYS A 97 0.10 1.16 8.72
CA CYS A 97 0.21 -0.27 8.46
C CYS A 97 1.62 -0.60 7.96
N THR A 98 2.36 -1.43 8.70
CA THR A 98 3.65 -1.97 8.28
C THR A 98 3.52 -3.44 7.87
N ASN A 99 4.58 -3.99 7.29
CA ASN A 99 4.72 -5.43 7.03
C ASN A 99 4.67 -6.29 8.31
N GLU A 100 4.94 -5.68 9.48
CA GLU A 100 4.85 -6.33 10.79
C GLU A 100 3.47 -6.14 11.46
N GLY A 101 2.57 -5.34 10.86
CA GLY A 101 1.24 -5.03 11.40
C GLY A 101 0.99 -3.54 11.67
N PRO A 102 -0.14 -3.16 12.28
CA PRO A 102 -0.47 -1.77 12.55
C PRO A 102 0.37 -1.19 13.70
N GLN A 103 1.08 -0.10 13.44
CA GLN A 103 1.85 0.66 14.42
C GLN A 103 1.10 1.95 14.75
N CYS A 104 0.59 2.07 15.98
CA CYS A 104 -0.28 3.17 16.41
C CYS A 104 0.42 4.09 17.41
N ALA A 105 0.15 5.39 17.31
CA ALA A 105 0.66 6.41 18.22
C ALA A 105 -0.43 7.42 18.59
N SER A 106 -0.34 7.96 19.80
CA SER A 106 -1.19 9.05 20.26
C SER A 106 -0.74 10.39 19.65
N LEU A 107 -1.71 11.16 19.19
CA LEU A 107 -1.49 12.50 18.64
C LEU A 107 -1.49 13.53 19.76
N ARG A 108 -0.58 14.50 19.64
CA ARG A 108 -0.57 15.69 20.49
C ARG A 108 -1.50 16.74 19.89
N ILE A 109 -2.54 17.11 20.62
CA ILE A 109 -3.52 18.12 20.22
C ILE A 109 -3.09 19.49 20.74
N THR A 110 -2.98 20.46 19.83
CA THR A 110 -2.61 21.84 20.16
C THR A 110 -3.83 22.76 20.26
N ASP A 111 -4.89 22.49 19.49
CA ASP A 111 -6.14 23.26 19.50
C ASP A 111 -7.37 22.34 19.58
N CYS A 112 -7.97 22.26 20.76
CA CYS A 112 -9.18 21.49 21.02
C CYS A 112 -10.44 22.08 20.34
N ALA A 113 -10.46 23.39 20.04
CA ALA A 113 -11.58 24.00 19.34
C ALA A 113 -11.55 23.64 17.85
N GLN A 114 -10.36 23.49 17.27
CA GLN A 114 -10.22 22.94 15.91
C GLN A 114 -10.63 21.48 15.83
N LEU A 115 -10.16 20.64 16.76
CA LEU A 115 -10.55 19.24 16.82
C LEU A 115 -12.08 19.06 16.89
N ALA A 116 -12.76 19.91 17.67
CA ALA A 116 -14.22 19.92 17.79
C ALA A 116 -14.99 20.41 16.54
N ARG A 117 -14.30 21.00 15.56
CA ARG A 117 -14.87 21.30 14.23
C ARG A 117 -14.75 20.13 13.27
N GLU A 118 -13.73 19.29 13.45
CA GLU A 118 -13.43 18.14 12.58
C GLU A 118 -14.12 16.86 13.05
N TRP A 119 -14.30 16.69 14.36
CA TRP A 119 -14.91 15.50 14.96
C TRP A 119 -16.09 15.87 15.89
N PRO A 120 -17.15 15.04 15.93
CA PRO A 120 -18.27 15.29 16.82
C PRO A 120 -17.85 15.10 18.28
N ARG A 121 -18.40 15.94 19.16
CA ARG A 121 -17.94 16.03 20.56
C ARG A 121 -18.05 14.73 21.33
N ASP A 122 -19.09 13.95 21.07
CA ASP A 122 -19.29 12.64 21.72
C ASP A 122 -18.21 11.63 21.33
N VAL A 123 -17.71 11.67 20.08
CA VAL A 123 -16.60 10.82 19.64
C VAL A 123 -15.27 11.26 20.26
N ILE A 124 -15.04 12.58 20.37
CA ILE A 124 -13.84 13.12 21.03
C ILE A 124 -13.81 12.74 22.52
N LEU A 125 -14.95 12.81 23.22
CA LEU A 125 -15.02 12.49 24.65
C LEU A 125 -14.96 10.98 24.95
N ARG A 126 -15.20 10.12 23.96
CA ARG A 126 -15.03 8.66 24.06
C ARG A 126 -13.58 8.21 23.84
N ASP A 127 -12.74 9.06 23.26
CA ASP A 127 -11.32 8.80 23.09
C ASP A 127 -10.58 9.24 24.36
N ASP A 128 -9.99 8.30 25.08
CA ASP A 128 -9.27 8.56 26.34
C ASP A 128 -8.10 9.54 26.16
N VAL A 129 -7.40 9.48 25.01
CA VAL A 129 -6.28 10.35 24.68
C VAL A 129 -6.78 11.77 24.42
N CYS A 130 -7.87 11.91 23.67
CA CYS A 130 -8.50 13.21 23.46
C CYS A 130 -9.11 13.79 24.73
N SER A 131 -9.76 12.97 25.54
CA SER A 131 -10.40 13.39 26.78
C SER A 131 -9.38 13.95 27.77
N ALA A 132 -8.21 13.31 27.87
CA ALA A 132 -7.10 13.80 28.68
C ALA A 132 -6.56 15.17 28.19
N GLN A 133 -6.55 15.41 26.88
CA GLN A 133 -6.01 16.65 26.30
C GLN A 133 -7.04 17.79 26.19
N CYS A 134 -8.31 17.47 26.00
CA CYS A 134 -9.35 18.43 25.61
C CYS A 134 -10.62 18.40 26.48
N GLY A 135 -10.75 17.47 27.42
CA GLY A 135 -11.98 17.27 28.21
C GLY A 135 -12.48 18.54 28.90
N LEU A 136 -11.59 19.30 29.54
CA LEU A 136 -11.91 20.56 30.24
C LEU A 136 -12.45 21.64 29.29
N VAL A 137 -11.84 21.79 28.10
CA VAL A 137 -12.23 22.80 27.11
C VAL A 137 -13.61 22.48 26.54
N LEU A 138 -13.89 21.20 26.29
CA LEU A 138 -15.13 20.74 25.65
C LEU A 138 -16.31 20.68 26.63
N GLN A 139 -16.07 20.46 27.92
CA GLN A 139 -17.08 20.54 28.97
C GLN A 139 -17.51 21.99 29.24
N ASN A 140 -16.56 22.93 29.25
CA ASN A 140 -16.83 24.36 29.41
C ASN A 140 -17.49 25.00 28.17
N ALA A 141 -17.42 24.34 27.01
CA ALA A 141 -18.10 24.75 25.79
C ALA A 141 -19.54 24.21 25.69
N THR A 142 -20.10 23.63 26.77
CA THR A 142 -21.56 23.50 26.91
C THR A 142 -22.15 24.90 27.10
N PRO A 143 -23.24 25.27 26.40
CA PRO A 143 -23.91 26.52 26.70
C PRO A 143 -24.57 26.37 28.07
N GLN A 144 -23.87 26.75 29.14
CA GLN A 144 -24.55 27.14 30.36
C GLN A 144 -25.51 28.25 29.98
N GLY A 145 -26.81 28.01 30.21
CA GLY A 145 -27.87 28.97 29.94
C GLY A 145 -27.59 30.29 30.64
N ARG A 146 -26.98 31.24 29.93
CA ARG A 146 -27.14 32.66 30.21
C ARG A 146 -28.52 33.03 29.68
N ASN A 147 -29.47 33.15 30.60
CA ASN A 147 -30.75 33.83 30.36
C ASN A 147 -30.46 35.25 29.85
N ILE A 148 -30.48 35.43 28.54
CA ILE A 148 -30.57 36.74 27.89
C ILE A 148 -31.90 36.69 27.13
N PRO A 149 -32.87 37.59 27.42
CA PRO A 149 -34.14 37.59 26.73
C PRO A 149 -33.93 38.19 25.34
N ILE A 150 -33.67 37.36 24.34
CA ILE A 150 -33.67 37.76 22.94
C ILE A 150 -35.04 37.40 22.37
N SER A 151 -35.90 38.42 22.25
CA SER A 151 -37.14 38.35 21.48
C SER A 151 -36.80 38.10 20.01
N LEU A 152 -37.08 36.89 19.52
CA LEU A 152 -36.93 36.54 18.11
C LEU A 152 -38.32 36.53 17.45
N ARG A 153 -38.60 37.56 16.66
CA ARG A 153 -39.59 37.46 15.57
C ARG A 153 -39.05 36.46 14.53
N PRO A 154 -39.86 35.50 14.05
CA PRO A 154 -39.41 34.56 13.04
C PRO A 154 -39.31 35.26 11.65
N PRO A 155 -38.30 34.94 10.83
CA PRO A 155 -38.28 35.33 9.41
C PRO A 155 -39.23 34.43 8.60
N PRO A 156 -39.73 34.90 7.44
CA PRO A 156 -40.73 34.17 6.66
C PRO A 156 -40.15 32.95 5.95
N GLN A 157 -40.99 31.93 5.78
CA GLN A 157 -40.69 30.66 5.11
C GLN A 157 -40.29 30.88 3.64
N ARG A 158 -39.14 30.33 3.23
CA ARG A 158 -38.74 30.27 1.82
C ARG A 158 -39.48 29.13 1.12
N ILE A 159 -40.23 29.48 0.07
CA ILE A 159 -40.83 28.53 -0.87
C ILE A 159 -39.70 27.85 -1.66
N ALA A 160 -39.64 26.52 -1.60
CA ALA A 160 -38.75 25.71 -2.43
C ALA A 160 -39.26 25.72 -3.88
N ARG A 161 -38.40 26.15 -4.82
CA ARG A 161 -38.62 25.90 -6.26
C ARG A 161 -37.97 24.58 -6.64
N SER A 162 -38.77 23.64 -7.10
CA SER A 162 -38.33 22.42 -7.78
C SER A 162 -37.76 22.77 -9.17
N ARG A 163 -36.53 22.33 -9.46
CA ARG A 163 -36.02 22.25 -10.84
C ARG A 163 -36.18 20.81 -11.33
N ILE A 164 -36.84 20.67 -12.48
CA ILE A 164 -36.90 19.44 -13.26
C ILE A 164 -35.56 19.31 -14.02
N VAL A 165 -34.89 18.18 -13.87
CA VAL A 165 -33.72 17.81 -14.66
C VAL A 165 -34.22 17.25 -15.99
N GLN A 166 -34.01 17.98 -17.08
CA GLN A 166 -34.21 17.44 -18.43
C GLN A 166 -33.00 16.58 -18.81
N GLN A 167 -33.28 15.31 -19.06
CA GLN A 167 -32.36 14.31 -19.59
C GLN A 167 -32.20 14.57 -21.09
N GLN A 168 -31.01 15.00 -21.53
CA GLN A 168 -30.66 15.04 -22.95
C GLN A 168 -29.75 13.85 -23.27
N THR A 169 -30.32 12.91 -24.02
CA THR A 169 -29.62 11.86 -24.76
C THR A 169 -28.85 12.48 -25.91
N ALA A 170 -27.53 12.32 -25.95
CA ALA A 170 -26.72 12.60 -27.14
C ALA A 170 -25.63 11.52 -27.30
N THR A 171 -25.79 10.76 -28.36
CA THR A 171 -24.85 9.79 -28.93
C THR A 171 -23.72 10.51 -29.66
N THR A 172 -22.51 10.59 -29.09
CA THR A 172 -21.23 10.86 -29.82
C THR A 172 -20.01 10.56 -28.92
N PRO A 173 -18.85 10.19 -29.50
CA PRO A 173 -17.77 9.49 -28.79
C PRO A 173 -16.90 10.41 -27.90
N PHE A 174 -16.44 9.82 -26.80
CA PHE A 174 -15.57 10.44 -25.80
C PHE A 174 -14.21 10.81 -26.39
N THR A 175 -13.90 12.11 -26.42
CA THR A 175 -12.56 12.63 -26.73
C THR A 175 -11.83 12.90 -25.42
N PHE A 176 -10.71 12.21 -25.18
CA PHE A 176 -9.79 12.49 -24.08
C PHE A 176 -8.68 13.41 -24.59
N GLN A 177 -8.37 14.44 -23.82
CA GLN A 177 -7.41 15.49 -24.15
C GLN A 177 -5.99 14.91 -24.29
N GLY A 178 -5.43 15.00 -25.50
CA GLY A 178 -4.10 15.59 -25.70
C GLY A 178 -2.85 14.75 -25.47
N PHE A 179 -2.91 13.41 -25.44
CA PHE A 179 -1.70 12.59 -25.54
C PHE A 179 -1.81 11.62 -26.72
N GLN A 180 -0.93 11.80 -27.71
CA GLN A 180 -0.79 10.91 -28.86
C GLN A 180 0.52 10.14 -28.69
N PHE A 181 0.43 8.81 -28.59
CA PHE A 181 1.62 7.95 -28.54
C PHE A 181 2.33 7.97 -29.90
N PRO A 182 3.67 7.96 -29.94
CA PRO A 182 4.40 7.85 -31.20
C PRO A 182 4.13 6.49 -31.85
N ASP A 183 3.96 6.50 -33.16
CA ASP A 183 3.76 5.30 -33.96
C ASP A 183 5.06 4.49 -34.03
N LEU A 184 5.04 3.28 -33.47
CA LEU A 184 6.18 2.36 -33.40
C LEU A 184 6.13 1.28 -34.48
N SER A 185 5.23 1.40 -35.47
CA SER A 185 5.13 0.46 -36.58
C SER A 185 6.41 0.33 -37.42
N GLN A 186 7.32 1.31 -37.34
CA GLN A 186 8.65 1.27 -37.97
C GLN A 186 9.71 0.44 -37.20
N PHE A 187 9.40 -0.07 -36.00
CA PHE A 187 10.32 -0.86 -35.18
C PHE A 187 9.90 -2.33 -35.01
N ILE A 188 8.83 -2.74 -35.71
CA ILE A 188 8.39 -4.13 -35.76
C ILE A 188 8.88 -4.69 -37.10
N GLY A 189 10.06 -5.31 -37.06
CA GLY A 189 10.59 -6.17 -38.11
C GLY A 189 10.28 -7.63 -37.84
#